data_AF-A0A821FX64-F1
#
_entry.id   AF-A0A821FX64-F1
#
_cell.length_a   1.000
_cell.length_b   1.000
_cell.length_c   1.000
_cell.angle_alpha   90.00
_cell.angle_beta   90.00
_cell.angle_gamma   90.00
#
_symmetry.space_group_name_H-M   'P 1'
#
loop_
_entity.id
_entity.type
_entity.pdbx_description
1 polymer ?
#
loop_
_entity_poly.entity_id
_entity_poly.type
_entity_poly.pdbx_seq_one_letter_code
_entity_poly.pdbx_strand_id
1 'polypeptide(L)'
;MVYHKSAAEPYAVPFIFDHPKHTFVNVIQTSLTRAVRYSSTFETFNNERCYIKLTLLLNGYSSSFSDKEFRNFFTDYLSTNSFMPFITHET
;
A
#
# COMPACT_ATOMS: atom_id res chain seq x y z
N MET A 1 27.60 17.59 25.46
CA MET A 1 27.64 17.18 24.04
C MET A 1 26.41 16.33 23.78
N VAL A 2 25.49 16.86 22.99
CA VAL A 2 24.19 16.23 22.67
C VAL A 2 24.36 15.43 21.40
N TYR A 3 24.18 14.12 21.47
CA TYR A 3 24.26 13.23 20.31
C TYR A 3 22.94 13.31 19.53
N HIS A 4 22.87 14.18 18.52
CA HIS A 4 21.76 14.17 17.56
C HIS A 4 22.05 13.12 16.50
N LYS A 5 21.41 11.95 16.63
CA LYS A 5 21.28 11.01 15.52
C LYS A 5 20.31 11.66 14.54
N SER A 6 20.81 12.13 13.39
CA SER A 6 19.96 12.57 12.30
C SER A 6 19.23 11.35 11.77
N ALA A 7 18.12 10.99 12.41
CA ALA A 7 17.15 10.04 11.88
C ALA A 7 16.43 10.74 10.72
N ALA A 8 17.18 10.98 9.65
CA ALA A 8 16.60 11.01 8.33
C ALA A 8 16.13 9.58 8.08
N GLU A 9 14.92 9.24 8.54
CA GLU A 9 14.13 8.27 7.80
C GLU A 9 14.13 8.81 6.37
N PRO A 10 14.68 8.10 5.38
CA PRO A 10 14.56 8.53 4.02
C PRO A 10 13.07 8.42 3.71
N TYR A 11 12.36 9.54 3.79
CA TYR A 11 11.11 9.71 3.06
C TYR A 11 11.52 9.54 1.59
N ALA A 12 11.46 8.29 1.12
CA ALA A 12 11.70 7.94 -0.26
C ALA A 12 10.60 8.60 -1.06
N VAL A 13 10.87 9.82 -1.53
CA VAL A 13 10.02 10.53 -2.46
C VAL A 13 9.95 9.64 -3.71
N PRO A 14 8.76 9.17 -4.12
CA PRO A 14 8.64 8.10 -5.11
C PRO A 14 8.98 8.53 -6.55
N PHE A 15 9.53 9.73 -6.75
CA PHE A 15 9.65 10.36 -8.06
C PHE A 15 11.08 10.37 -8.65
N ILE A 16 12.11 9.87 -7.95
CA ILE A 16 13.52 9.97 -8.42
C ILE A 16 14.27 8.61 -8.48
N PHE A 17 13.59 7.47 -8.35
CA PHE A 17 14.29 6.20 -8.52
C PHE A 17 14.36 5.81 -10.01
N ASP A 18 15.53 5.49 -10.53
CA ASP A 18 15.68 4.61 -11.71
C ASP A 18 15.19 3.21 -11.28
N HIS A 19 13.92 2.90 -11.54
CA HIS A 19 13.15 1.92 -10.76
C HIS A 19 13.65 0.45 -10.82
N PRO A 20 14.06 -0.17 -9.68
CA PRO A 20 13.94 -1.61 -9.52
C PRO A 20 12.45 -1.93 -9.30
N LYS A 21 11.88 -2.84 -10.10
CA LYS A 21 10.49 -3.34 -9.95
C LYS A 21 10.13 -3.69 -8.50
N HIS A 22 11.10 -4.18 -7.74
CA HIS A 22 10.95 -4.57 -6.33
C HIS A 22 10.57 -3.41 -5.39
N THR A 23 11.11 -2.21 -5.59
CA THR A 23 10.80 -1.06 -4.72
C THR A 23 9.33 -0.66 -4.84
N PHE A 24 8.75 -0.75 -6.04
CA PHE A 24 7.35 -0.39 -6.28
C PHE A 24 6.37 -1.43 -5.77
N VAL A 25 6.71 -2.73 -5.88
CA VAL A 25 5.88 -3.79 -5.27
C VAL A 25 5.72 -3.54 -3.78
N ASN A 26 6.81 -3.18 -3.09
CA ASN A 26 6.75 -2.85 -1.66
C ASN A 26 5.89 -1.60 -1.38
N VAL A 27 5.94 -0.57 -2.24
CA VAL A 27 5.09 0.63 -2.12
C VAL A 27 3.61 0.27 -2.28
N ILE A 28 3.26 -0.59 -3.26
CA ILE A 28 1.88 -1.06 -3.48
C ILE A 28 1.40 -1.88 -2.29
N GLN A 29 2.20 -2.85 -1.82
CA GLN A 29 1.83 -3.67 -0.66
C GLN A 29 1.66 -2.83 0.61
N THR A 30 2.57 -1.87 0.85
CA THR A 30 2.52 -1.01 2.04
C THR A 30 1.32 -0.08 2.00
N SER A 31 1.03 0.54 0.84
CA SER A 31 -0.14 1.40 0.66
C SER A 31 -1.45 0.63 0.81
N LEU A 32 -1.57 -0.56 0.23
CA LEU A 32 -2.75 -1.42 0.41
C LEU A 32 -2.92 -1.90 1.86
N THR A 33 -1.83 -2.28 2.54
CA THR A 33 -1.89 -2.68 3.96
C THR A 33 -2.35 -1.53 4.84
N ARG A 34 -1.86 -0.31 4.57
CA ARG A 34 -2.31 0.90 5.27
C ARG A 34 -3.79 1.17 4.98
N ALA A 35 -4.21 1.06 3.73
CA ALA A 35 -5.60 1.27 3.35
C ALA A 35 -6.54 0.33 4.10
N VAL A 36 -6.21 -0.96 4.17
CA VAL A 36 -7.01 -1.95 4.93
C VAL A 36 -7.05 -1.62 6.43
N ARG A 37 -5.93 -1.17 7.01
CA ARG A 37 -5.84 -0.90 8.46
C ARG A 37 -6.49 0.41 8.90
N TYR A 38 -6.41 1.45 8.06
CA TYR A 38 -6.91 2.78 8.41
C TYR A 38 -8.33 3.03 7.92
N SER A 39 -8.84 2.23 6.99
CA SER A 39 -10.21 2.34 6.53
C SER A 39 -11.18 1.82 7.58
N SER A 40 -12.01 2.72 8.11
CA SER A 40 -13.09 2.35 9.05
C SER A 40 -14.29 1.71 8.34
N THR A 41 -14.48 2.01 7.05
CA THR A 41 -15.58 1.46 6.24
C THR A 41 -15.06 0.84 4.95
N PHE A 42 -15.85 -0.08 4.39
CA PHE A 42 -15.53 -0.67 3.10
C PHE A 42 -15.51 0.37 1.97
N GLU A 43 -16.34 1.41 2.05
CA GLU A 43 -16.36 2.50 1.08
C GLU A 43 -15.07 3.32 1.12
N THR A 44 -14.61 3.70 2.32
CA THR A 44 -13.33 4.40 2.49
C THR A 44 -12.16 3.58 1.96
N PHE A 45 -12.20 2.25 2.16
CA PHE A 45 -11.20 1.34 1.61
C PHE A 45 -11.22 1.31 0.08
N ASN A 46 -12.41 1.22 -0.53
CA ASN A 46 -12.55 1.20 -1.98
C ASN A 46 -12.08 2.51 -2.61
N ASN A 47 -12.35 3.65 -1.97
CA ASN A 47 -11.88 4.96 -2.43
C ASN A 47 -10.35 5.03 -2.41
N GLU A 48 -9.72 4.57 -1.32
CA GLU A 48 -8.26 4.54 -1.20
C GLU A 48 -7.63 3.56 -2.20
N ARG A 49 -8.25 2.38 -2.41
CA ARG A 49 -7.85 1.42 -3.43
C ARG A 49 -7.88 2.03 -4.83
N CYS A 50 -8.94 2.74 -5.18
CA CYS A 50 -9.07 3.45 -6.46
C CYS A 50 -8.02 4.54 -6.59
N TYR A 51 -7.75 5.30 -5.52
CA TYR A 51 -6.73 6.33 -5.50
C TYR A 51 -5.32 5.77 -5.75
N ILE A 52 -4.97 4.65 -5.10
CA ILE A 52 -3.69 3.95 -5.33
C ILE A 52 -3.58 3.49 -6.79
N LYS A 53 -4.65 2.90 -7.34
CA LYS A 53 -4.67 2.46 -8.75
C LYS A 53 -4.49 3.63 -9.72
N LEU A 54 -5.20 4.74 -9.50
CA LEU A 54 -5.03 5.97 -10.29
C LEU A 54 -3.61 6.51 -10.21
N THR A 55 -3.03 6.53 -9.01
CA THR A 55 -1.64 6.98 -8.81
C THR A 55 -0.65 6.12 -9.61
N LEU A 56 -0.86 4.79 -9.66
CA LEU A 56 -0.01 3.91 -10.47
C LEU A 56 -0.18 4.19 -11.98
N LEU A 57 -1.42 4.35 -12.46
CA LEU A 57 -1.66 4.67 -13.86
C LEU A 57 -1.02 6.01 -14.27
N LEU A 58 -1.12 7.04 -13.42
CA LEU A 58 -0.50 8.34 -13.65
C LEU A 58 1.03 8.29 -13.69
N ASN A 59 1.64 7.36 -12.95
CA ASN A 59 3.08 7.10 -12.99
C ASN A 59 3.51 6.23 -14.20
N GLY A 60 2.61 5.96 -15.15
CA GLY A 60 2.93 5.23 -16.38
C GLY A 60 2.93 3.71 -16.24
N TYR A 61 2.41 3.17 -15.13
CA TYR A 61 2.26 1.72 -14.97
C TYR A 61 1.06 1.21 -15.78
N SER A 62 1.20 0.01 -16.35
CA SER A 62 0.08 -0.67 -17.02
C SER A 62 -0.99 -1.07 -16.01
N SER A 63 -2.27 -0.93 -16.39
CA SER A 63 -3.38 -1.44 -15.56
C SER A 63 -3.21 -2.93 -15.27
N SER A 64 -2.73 -3.72 -16.23
CA SER A 64 -2.52 -5.16 -16.03
C SER A 64 -1.48 -5.48 -14.96
N PHE A 65 -0.49 -4.60 -14.77
CA PHE A 65 0.49 -4.72 -13.70
C PHE A 65 -0.16 -4.42 -12.35
N SER A 66 -0.86 -3.29 -12.22
CA SER A 66 -1.57 -2.93 -10.99
C SER A 66 -2.58 -4.01 -10.58
N ASP A 67 -3.37 -4.51 -11.53
CA ASP A 67 -4.37 -5.55 -11.27
C ASP A 67 -3.74 -6.86 -10.79
N LYS A 68 -2.58 -7.23 -11.35
CA LYS A 68 -1.81 -8.39 -10.90
C LYS A 68 -1.31 -8.22 -9.46
N GLU A 69 -0.68 -7.09 -9.16
CA GLU A 69 -0.13 -6.83 -7.82
C GLU A 69 -1.22 -6.74 -6.75
N PHE A 70 -2.38 -6.16 -7.09
CA PHE A 70 -3.53 -6.10 -6.18
C PHE A 70 -4.07 -7.52 -5.93
N ARG A 71 -4.22 -8.33 -6.98
CA ARG A 71 -4.66 -9.73 -6.83
C ARG A 71 -3.71 -10.54 -5.97
N ASN A 72 -2.40 -10.39 -6.19
CA ASN A 72 -1.38 -11.04 -5.36
C ASN A 72 -1.53 -10.59 -3.90
N PHE A 73 -1.62 -9.28 -3.65
CA PHE A 73 -1.84 -8.76 -2.30
C PHE A 73 -3.08 -9.35 -1.63
N PHE A 74 -4.23 -9.40 -2.31
CA PHE A 74 -5.43 -10.00 -1.71
C PHE A 74 -5.30 -11.51 -1.50
N THR A 75 -4.61 -12.22 -2.39
CA THR A 75 -4.36 -13.66 -2.23
C THR A 75 -3.46 -13.93 -1.03
N ASP A 76 -2.40 -13.13 -0.88
CA ASP A 76 -1.46 -13.19 0.24
C ASP A 76 -2.15 -12.75 1.54
N TYR A 77 -2.93 -11.67 1.50
CA TYR A 77 -3.68 -11.17 2.64
C TYR A 77 -4.74 -12.17 3.11
N LEU A 78 -5.48 -12.81 2.20
CA LEU A 78 -6.48 -13.82 2.54
C LEU A 78 -5.84 -15.11 3.07
N SER A 79 -4.72 -15.54 2.48
CA SER A 79 -3.99 -16.73 2.97
C SER A 79 -3.34 -16.48 4.34
N THR A 80 -2.91 -15.25 4.62
CA THR A 80 -2.29 -14.87 5.90
C THR A 80 -3.33 -14.51 6.98
N ASN A 81 -4.46 -13.89 6.62
CA ASN A 81 -5.49 -13.41 7.56
C ASN A 81 -6.69 -14.34 7.75
N SER A 82 -6.53 -15.65 7.48
CA SER A 82 -7.41 -16.69 8.04
C SER A 82 -7.57 -16.57 9.59
N PHE A 83 -6.73 -15.77 10.27
CA PHE A 83 -6.68 -15.58 11.72
C PHE A 83 -7.07 -14.21 12.28
N MET A 84 -7.50 -13.21 11.48
CA MET A 84 -7.87 -11.89 12.03
C MET A 84 -9.32 -11.54 11.66
N PRO A 85 -10.28 -11.64 12.60
CA PRO A 85 -11.63 -11.17 12.36
C PRO A 85 -11.57 -9.64 12.19
N PHE A 86 -12.25 -9.14 11.16
CA PHE A 86 -12.60 -7.73 11.09
C PHE A 86 -13.26 -7.36 12.42
N ILE A 87 -12.61 -6.52 13.22
CA ILE A 87 -13.24 -5.97 14.42
C ILE A 87 -14.30 -5.01 13.92
N THR A 88 -15.50 -5.54 13.73
CA THR A 88 -16.72 -4.75 13.57
C THR A 88 -16.95 -4.06 14.90
N HIS A 89 -16.48 -2.81 15.02
CA HIS A 89 -17.02 -1.91 16.02
C HIS A 89 -18.43 -1.53 15.56
N GLU A 90 -19.40 -2.30 16.00
CA GLU A 90 -20.80 -1.89 16.05
C GLU A 90 -20.92 -0.75 17.07
N THR A 91 -21.49 0.37 16.64
CA THR A 91 -21.99 1.47 17.48
C THR A 91 -23.42 1.76 17.10
#